data_AF-A0A1T5AM30-F1
#
_entry.id   AF-A0A1T5AM30-F1
#
_cell.length_a   1.000
_cell.length_b   1.000
_cell.length_c   1.000
_cell.angle_alpha   90.00
_cell.angle_beta   90.00
_cell.angle_gamma   90.00
#
_symmetry.space_group_name_H-M   'P 1'
#
loop_
_entity.id
_entity.type
_entity.pdbx_description
1 polymer ?
#
loop_
_entity_poly.entity_id
_entity_poly.type
_entity_poly.pdbx_seq_one_letter_code
_entity_poly.pdbx_strand_id
1 'polypeptide(L)'
;MLVVKHEFQDKYSGKVIKVGTILEIEDENRKKDLLSRQLIVEADVLVLKQDDQEEESELTVKEIKLMLEEKGIEYTPRDNKAKLLQLLKGDS
;
A
#
# COMPACT_ATOMS: atom_id res chain seq x y z
N MET A 1 -7.83 9.70 15.36
CA MET A 1 -8.32 8.34 15.65
C MET A 1 -7.48 7.35 14.88
N LEU A 2 -7.19 6.16 15.43
CA LEU A 2 -6.38 5.14 14.74
C LEU A 2 -7.29 4.00 14.30
N VAL A 3 -7.04 3.43 13.13
CA VAL A 3 -7.83 2.35 12.56
C VAL A 3 -6.91 1.20 12.19
N VAL A 4 -7.34 0.00 12.49
CA VAL A 4 -6.59 -1.23 12.18
C VAL A 4 -6.60 -1.50 10.68
N LYS A 5 -5.40 -1.59 10.10
CA LYS A 5 -5.19 -1.94 8.68
C LYS A 5 -5.09 -3.46 8.47
N HIS A 6 -4.45 -4.18 9.39
CA HIS A 6 -4.27 -5.63 9.32
C HIS A 6 -4.72 -6.30 10.62
N GLU A 7 -5.38 -7.45 10.53
CA GLU A 7 -5.78 -8.21 11.72
C GLU A 7 -4.53 -8.63 12.51
N PHE A 8 -4.54 -8.40 13.83
CA PHE A 8 -3.46 -8.80 14.70
C PHE A 8 -3.96 -9.21 16.08
N GLN A 9 -3.20 -10.07 16.75
CA GLN A 9 -3.42 -10.37 18.15
C GLN A 9 -2.70 -9.32 19.01
N ASP A 10 -3.47 -8.56 19.76
CA ASP A 10 -2.93 -7.51 20.63
C ASP A 10 -2.27 -8.12 21.87
N LYS A 11 -0.98 -7.83 22.06
CA LYS A 11 -0.18 -8.37 23.16
C LYS A 11 -0.62 -7.90 24.56
N TYR A 12 -1.33 -6.77 24.64
CA TYR A 12 -1.76 -6.18 25.91
C TYR A 12 -3.13 -6.69 26.37
N SER A 13 -4.07 -6.87 25.44
CA SER A 13 -5.42 -7.38 25.72
C SER A 13 -5.58 -8.87 25.47
N GLY A 14 -4.64 -9.50 24.75
CA GLY A 14 -4.70 -10.90 24.31
C GLY A 14 -5.74 -11.18 23.22
N LYS A 15 -6.47 -10.15 22.77
CA LYS A 15 -7.59 -10.26 21.82
C LYS A 15 -7.11 -10.09 20.38
N VAL A 16 -7.77 -10.77 19.46
CA VAL A 16 -7.62 -10.54 18.02
C VAL A 16 -8.42 -9.30 17.65
N ILE A 17 -7.73 -8.28 17.13
CA ILE A 17 -8.34 -7.03 16.67
C ILE A 17 -8.45 -7.08 15.15
N LYS A 18 -9.68 -6.92 14.65
CA LYS A 18 -10.00 -7.02 13.22
C LYS A 18 -9.71 -5.72 12.48
N VAL A 19 -9.49 -5.85 11.18
CA VAL A 19 -9.38 -4.71 10.25
C VAL A 19 -10.60 -3.79 10.36
N GLY A 20 -10.37 -2.48 10.28
CA GLY A 20 -11.41 -1.45 10.41
C GLY A 20 -11.79 -1.11 11.85
N THR A 21 -11.28 -1.84 12.85
CA THR A 21 -11.51 -1.49 14.26
C THR A 21 -10.85 -0.15 14.57
N ILE A 22 -11.59 0.74 15.23
CA ILE A 22 -11.05 2.01 15.72
C ILE A 22 -10.39 1.76 17.07
N LEU A 23 -9.14 2.19 17.20
CA LEU A 23 -8.37 2.10 18.43
C LEU A 23 -8.05 3.51 18.96
N GLU A 24 -8.25 3.65 20.27
CA GLU A 24 -7.77 4.79 21.05
C GLU A 24 -6.59 4.31 21.88
N ILE A 25 -5.39 4.77 21.51
CA ILE A 25 -4.14 4.38 22.15
C ILE A 25 -3.51 5.66 22.69
N GLU A 26 -3.49 5.80 24.01
CA GLU A 26 -2.86 6.94 24.70
C GLU A 26 -1.34 6.77 24.83
N ASP A 27 -0.85 5.52 24.84
CA ASP A 27 0.58 5.22 24.95
C ASP A 27 1.31 5.43 23.61
N GLU A 28 2.18 6.44 23.55
CA GLU A 28 2.91 6.80 22.34
C GLU A 28 3.88 5.70 21.86
N ASN A 29 4.48 4.93 22.78
CA ASN A 29 5.40 3.85 22.41
C ASN A 29 4.64 2.70 21.74
N ARG A 30 3.47 2.34 22.27
CA ARG A 30 2.56 1.36 21.67
C ARG A 30 2.05 1.84 20.32
N LYS A 31 1.66 3.13 20.21
CA LYS A 31 1.24 3.73 18.93
C LYS A 31 2.36 3.58 17.89
N LYS A 32 3.60 3.95 18.24
CA LYS A 32 4.76 3.83 17.34
C LYS A 32 5.05 2.38 16.94
N ASP A 33 5.05 1.44 17.88
CA ASP A 33 5.27 0.00 17.61
C ASP A 33 4.26 -0.54 16.59
N LEU A 34 2.96 -0.21 16.78
CA LEU A 34 1.90 -0.67 15.89
C LEU A 34 1.92 0.03 14.51
N LEU A 35 2.28 1.32 14.46
CA LEU A 35 2.47 2.06 13.20
C LEU A 35 3.69 1.54 12.43
N SER A 36 4.82 1.30 13.10
CA SER A 36 6.03 0.75 12.47
C SER A 36 5.82 -0.64 11.90
N ARG A 37 4.92 -1.43 12.49
CA ARG A 37 4.49 -2.74 11.98
C ARG A 37 3.36 -2.64 10.95
N GLN A 38 2.94 -1.43 10.58
CA GLN A 38 1.84 -1.17 9.65
C GLN A 38 0.50 -1.82 10.04
N LEU A 39 0.30 -2.16 11.32
CA LEU A 39 -0.91 -2.82 11.81
C LEU A 39 -2.09 -1.85 11.95
N ILE A 40 -1.78 -0.59 12.23
CA ILE A 40 -2.74 0.50 12.37
C ILE A 40 -2.31 1.68 11.52
N VAL A 41 -3.25 2.56 11.18
CA VAL A 41 -3.01 3.83 10.50
C VAL A 41 -3.94 4.90 11.06
N GLU A 42 -3.67 6.17 10.78
CA GLU A 42 -4.59 7.25 11.16
C GLU A 42 -5.87 7.18 10.30
N ALA A 43 -7.03 7.42 10.90
CA ALA A 43 -8.33 7.27 10.23
C ALA A 43 -8.42 8.12 8.95
N ASP A 44 -7.88 9.33 8.98
CA ASP A 44 -7.77 10.25 7.85
C ASP A 44 -6.93 9.68 6.69
N VAL A 45 -5.99 8.79 7.00
CA VAL A 45 -5.12 8.12 6.02
C VAL A 45 -5.82 6.92 5.37
N LEU A 46 -6.82 6.30 6.02
CA LEU A 46 -7.57 5.17 5.46
C LEU A 46 -8.60 5.61 4.43
N VAL A 47 -9.20 6.79 4.59
CA VAL A 47 -10.12 7.38 3.60
C VAL A 47 -9.39 7.66 2.28
N LEU A 48 -8.07 7.88 2.33
CA LEU A 48 -7.23 8.08 1.15
C LEU A 48 -6.58 6.80 0.62
N LYS A 49 -6.68 5.67 1.33
CA LYS A 49 -5.93 4.43 1.01
C LYS A 49 -6.79 3.18 0.79
N GLN A 50 -8.11 3.29 0.91
CA GLN A 50 -8.99 2.22 0.43
C GLN A 50 -9.00 2.10 -1.11
N ASP A 51 -8.48 3.10 -1.83
CA ASP A 51 -8.26 3.04 -3.29
C ASP A 51 -6.79 2.81 -3.70
N ASP A 52 -5.80 2.95 -2.79
CA ASP A 52 -4.42 3.25 -3.25
C ASP A 52 -3.27 2.52 -2.52
N GLN A 53 -3.52 1.44 -1.76
CA GLN A 53 -2.42 0.70 -1.09
C GLN A 53 -2.32 -0.80 -1.38
N GLU A 54 -2.63 -1.19 -2.61
CA GLU A 54 -1.89 -2.26 -3.29
C GLU A 54 -0.78 -1.74 -4.23
N GLU A 55 -0.68 -0.43 -4.50
CA GLU A 55 0.16 0.05 -5.62
C GLU A 55 1.57 0.55 -5.26
N GLU A 56 1.94 0.72 -3.99
CA GLU A 56 3.21 1.39 -3.67
C GLU A 56 4.46 0.50 -3.70
N SER A 57 4.43 -0.66 -4.35
CA SER A 57 5.68 -1.42 -4.60
C SER A 57 5.74 -2.23 -5.88
N GLU A 58 4.64 -2.50 -6.58
CA GLU A 58 4.73 -3.28 -7.80
C GLU A 58 3.66 -2.89 -8.82
N LEU A 59 3.84 -1.78 -9.54
CA LEU A 59 3.28 -1.66 -10.88
C LEU A 59 3.60 -2.98 -11.60
N THR A 60 2.58 -3.79 -11.80
CA THR A 60 2.74 -5.10 -12.38
C THR A 60 3.10 -4.90 -13.84
N VAL A 61 3.73 -5.92 -14.45
CA VAL A 61 4.03 -5.87 -15.89
C VAL A 61 2.75 -5.57 -16.70
N LYS A 62 1.57 -5.95 -16.20
CA LYS A 62 0.29 -5.66 -16.84
C LYS A 62 -0.07 -4.18 -16.78
N GLU A 63 0.07 -3.54 -15.63
CA GLU A 63 -0.23 -2.12 -15.47
C GLU A 63 0.72 -1.25 -16.28
N ILE A 64 2.02 -1.57 -16.29
CA ILE A 64 2.98 -0.82 -17.10
C ILE A 64 2.65 -0.95 -18.59
N LYS A 65 2.27 -2.14 -19.04
CA LYS A 65 1.83 -2.37 -20.42
C LYS A 65 0.57 -1.57 -20.76
N LEU A 66 -0.42 -1.58 -19.87
CA LEU A 66 -1.66 -0.82 -20.05
C LEU A 66 -1.38 0.68 -20.16
N MET A 67 -0.53 1.23 -19.30
CA MET A 67 -0.12 2.63 -19.36
C MET A 67 0.67 2.97 -20.63
N LEU A 68 1.48 2.04 -21.16
CA LEU A 68 2.16 2.21 -22.45
C LEU A 68 1.16 2.20 -23.61
N GLU A 69 0.15 1.33 -23.59
CA GLU A 69 -0.92 1.30 -24.60
C GLU A 69 -1.75 2.59 -24.57
N GLU A 70 -2.13 3.08 -23.39
CA GLU A 70 -2.86 4.34 -23.24
C GLU A 70 -2.07 5.56 -23.76
N LYS A 71 -0.74 5.53 -23.61
CA LYS A 71 0.16 6.55 -24.15
C LYS A 71 0.51 6.35 -25.63
N GLY A 72 0.07 5.26 -26.25
CA GLY A 72 0.43 4.90 -27.63
C GLY A 72 1.92 4.58 -27.81
N ILE A 73 2.61 4.15 -26.75
CA ILE A 73 4.03 3.78 -26.78
C ILE A 73 4.15 2.31 -27.18
N GLU A 74 4.77 2.04 -28.32
CA GLU A 74 5.05 0.66 -28.74
C GLU A 74 6.06 -0.01 -27.81
N TYR A 75 5.72 -1.20 -27.32
CA TYR A 75 6.61 -2.04 -26.52
C TYR A 75 6.60 -3.47 -27.04
N THR A 76 7.67 -4.23 -26.81
CA THR A 76 7.68 -5.64 -27.16
C THR A 76 7.05 -6.44 -26.02
N PRO A 77 6.09 -7.35 -26.26
CA PRO A 77 5.45 -8.11 -25.18
C PRO A 77 6.41 -9.01 -24.37
N ARG A 78 7.62 -9.26 -24.91
CA ARG A 78 8.74 -9.97 -24.27
C ARG A 78 9.66 -9.07 -23.43
N ASP A 79 9.46 -7.75 -23.44
CA ASP A 79 10.26 -6.82 -22.64
C ASP A 79 10.00 -7.05 -21.14
N ASN A 80 11.08 -6.93 -20.36
CA ASN A 80 11.02 -7.11 -18.91
C ASN A 80 10.44 -5.85 -18.21
N LYS A 81 10.00 -6.02 -16.96
CA LYS A 81 9.39 -4.94 -16.14
C LYS A 81 10.24 -3.66 -16.14
N ALA A 82 11.57 -3.80 -16.02
CA ALA A 82 12.48 -2.66 -15.98
C ALA A 82 12.48 -1.85 -17.29
N LYS A 83 12.49 -2.54 -18.44
CA LYS A 83 12.49 -1.91 -19.76
C LYS A 83 11.15 -1.24 -20.07
N LEU A 84 10.03 -1.87 -19.68
CA LEU A 84 8.70 -1.28 -19.79
C LEU A 84 8.58 -0.01 -18.91
N LEU A 85 9.16 -0.02 -17.71
CA LEU A 85 9.21 1.17 -16.84
C LEU A 85 10.07 2.28 -17.41
N GLN A 86 11.19 1.96 -18.08
CA GLN A 86 12.01 2.95 -18.77
C GLN A 86 11.23 3.62 -19.91
N LEU A 87 10.53 2.84 -20.73
CA LEU A 87 9.65 3.36 -21.78
C LEU A 87 8.57 4.31 -21.21
N LEU A 88 8.03 3.98 -20.04
CA LEU A 88 7.01 4.78 -19.37
C LEU A 88 7.57 6.09 -18.80
N LYS A 89 8.80 6.07 -18.27
CA LYS A 89 9.48 7.25 -17.71
C LYS A 89 9.99 8.22 -18.78
N GLY A 90 10.19 7.77 -20.01
CA GLY A 90 10.62 8.64 -21.11
C GLY A 90 12.08 9.10 -21.02
N ASP A 91 12.88 8.52 -20.11
CA ASP A 91 14.33 8.69 -20.11
C ASP A 91 14.91 8.01 -21.36
N SER A 92 15.19 8.82 -22.38
CA SER A 92 16.00 8.47 -23.56
C SER A 92 17.48 8.75 -23.30
#